data_AF-A0A5J4R2K5-F1
#
_entry.id   AF-A0A5J4R2K5-F1
#
_cell.length_a   1.000
_cell.length_b   1.000
_cell.length_c   1.000
_cell.angle_alpha   90.00
_cell.angle_beta   90.00
_cell.angle_gamma   90.00
#
_symmetry.space_group_name_H-M   'P 1'
#
loop_
_entity.id
_entity.type
_entity.pdbx_description
1 polymer ?
#
loop_
_entity_poly.entity_id
_entity_poly.type
_entity_poly.pdbx_seq_one_letter_code
_entity_poly.pdbx_strand_id
1 'polypeptide(L)'
;NYFLIGFRNDRSVCELSSPSGFKGCISPKEITTVRNNRDTCLVFEGFWDFLSYLTLQNVKQTNHDAVILNSVANASKATSFIKSHKEIYTYLDNDEGGQRTTRLIKETCPSINDRSAQYAGYKDLNDYLCQKKKATPEVKKKSVGLKR
;
A
#
# COMPACT_ATOMS: atom_id res chain seq x y z
N ASN A 1 21.87 7.67 11.64
CA ASN A 1 21.78 7.65 10.16
C ASN A 1 20.31 7.72 9.80
N TYR A 2 19.80 8.90 9.41
CA TYR A 2 18.38 9.14 9.17
C TYR A 2 18.10 8.92 7.67
N PHE A 3 17.36 7.86 7.33
CA PHE A 3 16.89 7.61 5.96
C PHE A 3 15.53 8.27 5.78
N LEU A 4 15.43 9.19 4.82
CA LEU A 4 14.18 9.82 4.41
C LEU A 4 13.75 9.17 3.10
N ILE A 5 12.56 8.57 3.07
CA ILE A 5 11.93 8.07 1.84
C ILE A 5 10.90 9.12 1.44
N GLY A 6 11.05 9.67 0.23
CA GLY A 6 10.18 10.71 -0.34
C GLY A 6 9.38 10.17 -1.51
N PHE A 7 8.05 10.24 -1.45
CA PHE A 7 7.17 9.99 -2.60
C PHE A 7 6.52 11.29 -3.07
N ARG A 8 6.47 11.48 -4.39
CA ARG A 8 5.84 12.64 -5.02
C ARG A 8 4.34 12.36 -5.16
N ASN A 9 3.51 13.11 -4.43
CA ASN A 9 2.05 13.04 -4.61
C ASN A 9 1.60 13.74 -5.91
N ASP A 10 0.33 13.58 -6.30
CA ASP A 10 -0.25 14.17 -7.52
C ASP A 10 -0.21 15.70 -7.58
N ARG A 11 0.01 16.38 -6.44
CA ARG A 11 0.23 17.82 -6.37
C ARG A 11 1.70 18.22 -6.29
N SER A 12 2.63 17.31 -6.59
CA SER A 12 4.08 17.53 -6.56
C SER A 12 4.67 17.83 -5.17
N VAL A 13 4.01 17.41 -4.09
CA VAL A 13 4.50 17.52 -2.71
C VAL A 13 5.16 16.21 -2.30
N CYS A 14 6.33 16.29 -1.66
CA CYS A 14 7.06 15.14 -1.14
C CYS A 14 6.54 14.74 0.25
N GLU A 15 6.06 13.50 0.40
CA GLU A 15 5.77 12.92 1.70
C GLU A 15 7.08 12.42 2.33
N LEU A 16 7.45 12.92 3.51
CA LEU A 16 8.65 12.48 4.26
C LEU A 16 8.25 11.51 5.36
N SER A 17 8.68 10.24 5.26
CA SER A 17 8.55 9.27 6.35
C SER A 17 9.91 8.88 6.92
N SER A 18 10.09 9.00 8.24
CA SER A 18 11.27 8.49 8.94
C SER A 18 11.00 7.11 9.58
N PRO A 19 12.01 6.23 9.72
CA PRO A 19 11.90 4.95 10.43
C PRO A 19 11.62 5.10 11.94
N SER A 20 11.83 6.28 12.51
CA SER A 20 11.68 6.58 13.95
C SER A 20 10.27 6.99 14.36
N GLY A 21 9.27 6.78 13.49
CA GLY A 21 7.88 7.14 13.78
C GLY A 21 7.54 8.61 13.56
N PHE A 22 8.44 9.40 12.94
CA PHE A 22 8.11 10.77 12.56
C PHE A 22 7.31 10.76 11.24
N LYS A 23 5.99 10.93 11.35
CA LYS A 23 5.08 11.25 10.23
C LYS A 23 4.99 12.77 10.11
N GLY A 24 5.98 13.39 9.44
CA GLY A 24 5.92 14.80 9.08
C GLY A 24 5.28 14.97 7.71
N CYS A 25 4.00 15.33 7.64
CA CYS A 25 3.36 15.76 6.39
C CYS A 25 3.56 17.27 6.22
N ILE A 26 4.32 17.67 5.19
CA ILE A 26 4.21 19.02 4.64
C ILE A 26 3.04 18.91 3.66
N SER A 27 1.92 19.61 3.91
CA SER A 27 0.68 19.57 3.11
C SER A 27 -0.30 18.40 3.41
N PRO A 28 -1.62 18.60 3.17
CA PRO A 28 -2.68 17.82 3.78
C PRO A 28 -2.62 16.35 3.34
N LYS A 29 -3.15 15.45 4.18
CA LYS A 29 -3.33 14.02 3.90
C LYS A 29 -4.16 13.82 2.63
N GLU A 30 -3.58 14.03 1.46
CA GLU A 30 -4.18 13.79 0.16
C GLU A 30 -3.89 12.35 -0.27
N ILE A 31 -4.67 11.89 -1.25
CA ILE A 31 -4.41 10.60 -1.89
C ILE A 31 -3.12 10.69 -2.71
N THR A 32 -2.39 9.59 -2.79
CA THR A 32 -1.23 9.47 -3.67
C THR A 32 -1.57 8.49 -4.77
N THR A 33 -1.65 8.93 -6.03
CA THR A 33 -1.79 8.02 -7.17
C THR A 33 -0.45 7.74 -7.85
N VAL A 34 -0.31 6.52 -8.33
CA VAL A 34 0.79 6.06 -9.17
C VAL A 34 0.15 5.64 -10.48
N ARG A 35 0.44 6.37 -11.56
CA ARG A 35 -0.09 6.09 -12.90
C ARG A 35 0.97 5.43 -13.76
N ASN A 36 0.68 4.20 -14.17
CA ASN A 36 1.48 3.40 -15.09
C ASN A 36 0.73 3.16 -16.43
N ASN A 37 -0.39 3.86 -16.65
CA ASN A 37 -1.28 3.74 -17.81
C ASN A 37 -1.76 2.30 -18.03
N ARG A 38 -2.16 1.62 -16.94
CA ARG A 38 -2.76 0.29 -17.00
C ARG A 38 -4.24 0.32 -16.68
N ASP A 39 -4.95 -0.68 -17.19
CA ASP A 39 -6.38 -0.90 -16.93
C ASP A 39 -6.66 -1.42 -15.50
N THR A 40 -5.62 -1.78 -14.74
CA THR A 40 -5.73 -2.34 -13.40
C THR A 40 -5.31 -1.31 -12.35
N CYS A 41 -6.11 -1.14 -11.30
CA CYS A 41 -5.85 -0.26 -10.17
C CYS A 41 -5.72 -1.03 -8.85
N LEU A 42 -4.66 -0.74 -8.10
CA LEU A 42 -4.42 -1.26 -6.76
C LEU A 42 -4.74 -0.17 -5.73
N VAL A 43 -5.70 -0.42 -4.84
CA VAL A 43 -6.11 0.53 -3.80
C VAL A 43 -5.52 0.10 -2.46
N PHE A 44 -4.78 0.99 -1.81
CA PHE A 44 -4.17 0.76 -0.50
C PHE A 44 -4.70 1.77 0.51
N GLU A 45 -4.99 1.33 1.72
CA GLU A 45 -5.41 2.23 2.80
C GLU A 45 -4.26 3.15 3.24
N GLY A 46 -3.09 2.56 3.52
CA GLY A 46 -1.90 3.27 3.95
C GLY A 46 -0.68 3.07 3.04
N PHE A 47 0.29 3.96 3.20
CA PHE A 47 1.58 3.87 2.52
C PHE A 47 2.37 2.59 2.91
N TRP A 48 2.25 2.14 4.17
CA TRP A 48 2.91 0.92 4.63
C TRP A 48 2.34 -0.33 3.98
N ASP A 49 1.04 -0.36 3.66
CA ASP A 49 0.43 -1.47 2.92
C ASP A 49 0.97 -1.53 1.50
N PHE A 50 1.13 -0.39 0.85
CA PHE A 50 1.75 -0.32 -0.47
C PHE A 50 3.19 -0.87 -0.47
N LEU A 51 4.03 -0.45 0.47
CA LEU A 51 5.39 -1.00 0.60
C LEU A 51 5.39 -2.49 0.93
N SER A 52 4.44 -2.94 1.74
CA SER A 52 4.28 -4.35 2.09
C SER A 52 3.90 -5.18 0.88
N TYR A 53 3.00 -4.67 0.03
CA TYR A 53 2.66 -5.28 -1.25
C TYR A 53 3.88 -5.44 -2.16
N LEU A 54 4.66 -4.36 -2.36
CA LEU A 54 5.88 -4.42 -3.17
C LEU A 54 6.85 -5.49 -2.65
N THR A 55 7.00 -5.56 -1.33
CA THR A 55 7.84 -6.57 -0.67
C THR A 55 7.31 -7.98 -0.87
N LEU A 56 6.00 -8.20 -0.73
CA LEU A 56 5.37 -9.51 -0.93
C LEU A 56 5.47 -10.01 -2.38
N GLN A 57 5.36 -9.08 -3.34
CA GLN A 57 5.53 -9.36 -4.77
C GLN A 57 6.99 -9.44 -5.20
N ASN A 58 7.94 -9.12 -4.31
CA ASN A 58 9.37 -9.05 -4.60
C ASN A 58 9.70 -8.13 -5.80
N VAL A 59 8.96 -7.03 -5.94
CA VAL A 59 9.15 -6.01 -7.00
C VAL A 59 9.47 -4.67 -6.37
N LYS A 60 10.29 -3.85 -7.06
CA LYS A 60 10.62 -2.48 -6.61
C LYS A 60 9.55 -1.46 -6.99
N GLN A 61 8.73 -1.75 -7.99
CA GLN A 61 7.68 -0.88 -8.49
C GLN A 61 6.52 -1.74 -8.99
N THR A 62 5.29 -1.27 -8.81
CA THR A 62 4.11 -1.89 -9.40
C THR A 62 4.02 -1.53 -10.89
N ASN A 63 3.67 -2.50 -11.73
CA ASN A 63 3.36 -2.27 -13.14
C ASN A 63 1.93 -1.75 -13.35
N HIS A 64 1.07 -1.87 -12.34
CA HIS A 64 -0.33 -1.45 -12.36
C HIS A 64 -0.46 -0.04 -11.81
N ASP A 65 -1.58 0.62 -12.13
CA ASP A 65 -1.92 1.86 -11.46
C ASP A 65 -2.19 1.57 -9.99
N ALA A 66 -1.85 2.50 -9.10
CA ALA A 66 -2.12 2.36 -7.68
C ALA A 66 -2.62 3.67 -7.09
N VAL A 67 -3.43 3.56 -6.05
CA VAL A 67 -3.85 4.69 -5.23
C VAL A 67 -3.67 4.34 -3.77
N ILE A 68 -2.99 5.23 -3.05
CA ILE A 68 -2.77 5.16 -1.62
C ILE A 68 -3.68 6.22 -1.01
N LEU A 69 -4.67 5.79 -0.23
CA LEU A 69 -5.68 6.68 0.32
C LEU A 69 -5.12 7.58 1.42
N ASN A 70 -4.08 7.12 2.13
CA ASN A 70 -3.50 7.71 3.34
C ASN A 70 -4.47 7.81 4.54
N SER A 71 -5.76 7.53 4.32
CA SER A 71 -6.84 7.36 5.29
C SER A 71 -8.13 6.99 4.54
N VAL A 72 -8.97 6.13 5.12
CA VAL A 72 -10.33 5.82 4.61
C VAL A 72 -11.20 7.07 4.38
N ALA A 73 -10.94 8.16 5.11
CA ALA A 73 -11.66 9.43 4.92
C ALA A 73 -11.43 10.05 3.52
N ASN A 74 -10.38 9.65 2.81
CA ASN A 74 -10.08 10.11 1.47
C ASN A 74 -10.61 9.20 0.36
N ALA A 75 -11.29 8.11 0.68
CA ALA A 75 -11.83 7.17 -0.31
C ALA A 75 -12.71 7.85 -1.36
N SER A 76 -13.56 8.80 -0.92
CA SER A 76 -14.43 9.56 -1.82
C SER A 76 -13.65 10.37 -2.87
N LYS A 77 -12.44 10.84 -2.54
CA LYS A 77 -11.57 11.57 -3.48
C LYS A 77 -10.91 10.63 -4.49
N ALA A 78 -10.53 9.43 -4.05
CA ALA A 78 -9.94 8.41 -4.92
C ALA A 78 -10.96 7.74 -5.84
N THR A 79 -12.26 7.86 -5.54
CA THR A 79 -13.35 7.21 -6.27
C THR A 79 -13.31 7.54 -7.77
N SER A 80 -13.08 8.79 -8.15
CA SER A 80 -12.99 9.20 -9.56
C SER A 80 -11.82 8.56 -10.29
N PHE A 81 -10.68 8.37 -9.60
CA PHE A 81 -9.53 7.68 -10.15
C PHE A 81 -9.85 6.19 -10.33
N ILE A 82 -10.35 5.53 -9.28
CA ILE A 82 -10.69 4.11 -9.27
C ILE A 82 -11.70 3.75 -10.37
N LYS A 83 -12.71 4.61 -10.61
CA LYS A 83 -13.72 4.42 -11.67
C LYS A 83 -13.15 4.37 -13.09
N SER A 84 -11.96 4.92 -13.32
CA SER A 84 -11.35 4.95 -14.65
C SER A 84 -10.70 3.62 -15.07
N HIS A 85 -10.62 2.66 -14.15
CA HIS A 85 -9.94 1.38 -14.33
C HIS A 85 -10.95 0.24 -14.50
N LYS A 86 -10.56 -0.79 -15.27
CA LYS A 86 -11.41 -1.97 -15.54
C LYS A 86 -11.36 -2.96 -14.38
N GLU A 87 -10.18 -3.19 -13.84
CA GLU A 87 -9.95 -4.12 -12.74
C GLU A 87 -9.45 -3.37 -11.51
N ILE A 88 -10.10 -3.60 -10.37
CA ILE A 88 -9.75 -2.93 -9.12
C ILE A 88 -9.41 -3.99 -8.09
N TYR A 89 -8.26 -3.86 -7.43
CA TYR A 89 -7.85 -4.72 -6.33
C TYR A 89 -7.69 -3.88 -5.08
N THR A 90 -8.42 -4.23 -4.02
CA THR A 90 -8.40 -3.46 -2.76
C THR A 90 -7.64 -4.18 -1.67
N TYR A 91 -6.71 -3.46 -1.05
CA TYR A 91 -5.90 -3.83 0.10
C TYR A 91 -6.19 -2.84 1.23
N LEU A 92 -7.37 -2.99 1.85
CA LEU A 92 -7.83 -2.15 2.95
C LEU A 92 -7.74 -2.89 4.28
N ASP A 93 -7.73 -2.16 5.39
CA ASP A 93 -7.63 -2.76 6.71
C ASP A 93 -8.87 -3.63 6.98
N ASN A 94 -8.70 -4.69 7.77
CA ASN A 94 -9.80 -5.59 8.15
C ASN A 94 -10.73 -4.99 9.23
N ASP A 95 -10.56 -3.71 9.56
CA ASP A 95 -11.40 -3.01 10.52
C ASP A 95 -12.71 -2.49 9.91
N GLU A 96 -13.57 -1.89 10.75
CA GLU A 96 -14.84 -1.35 10.27
C GLU A 96 -14.67 -0.23 9.23
N GLY A 97 -13.59 0.56 9.31
CA GLY A 97 -13.31 1.65 8.39
C GLY A 97 -12.96 1.12 6.99
N GLY A 98 -12.05 0.14 6.93
CA GLY A 98 -11.69 -0.55 5.70
C GLY A 98 -12.88 -1.27 5.07
N GLN A 99 -13.66 -2.00 5.88
CA GLN A 99 -14.87 -2.69 5.39
C GLN A 99 -15.92 -1.74 4.82
N ARG A 100 -16.19 -0.59 5.48
CA ARG A 100 -17.11 0.43 4.94
C ARG A 100 -16.58 1.01 3.63
N THR A 101 -15.28 1.22 3.54
CA THR A 101 -14.62 1.74 2.33
C THR A 101 -14.69 0.73 1.18
N THR A 102 -14.46 -0.57 1.43
CA THR A 102 -14.65 -1.62 0.41
C THR A 102 -16.07 -1.61 -0.12
N ARG A 103 -17.08 -1.47 0.75
CA ARG A 103 -18.50 -1.39 0.33
C ARG A 103 -18.76 -0.17 -0.55
N LEU A 104 -18.25 1.01 -0.17
CA LEU A 104 -18.37 2.23 -0.96
C LEU A 104 -17.75 2.06 -2.37
N ILE A 105 -16.56 1.45 -2.45
CA ILE A 105 -15.90 1.20 -3.73
C ILE A 105 -16.69 0.16 -4.54
N LYS A 106 -17.25 -0.86 -3.89
CA LYS A 106 -18.07 -1.91 -4.55
C LYS A 106 -19.38 -1.38 -5.12
N GLU A 107 -20.05 -0.46 -4.42
CA GLU A 107 -21.24 0.24 -4.91
C GLU A 107 -20.91 1.10 -6.14
N THR A 108 -19.70 1.62 -6.17
CA THR A 108 -19.21 2.51 -7.22
C THR A 108 -18.72 1.73 -8.44
N CYS A 109 -18.02 0.61 -8.22
CA CYS A 109 -17.34 -0.19 -9.23
C CYS A 109 -17.61 -1.68 -8.95
N PRO A 110 -18.42 -2.36 -9.78
CA PRO A 110 -18.76 -3.76 -9.55
C PRO A 110 -17.60 -4.74 -9.80
N SER A 111 -16.57 -4.35 -10.55
CA SER A 111 -15.38 -5.15 -10.88
C SER A 111 -14.27 -5.09 -9.81
N ILE A 112 -14.66 -5.00 -8.54
CA ILE A 112 -13.74 -4.96 -7.40
C ILE A 112 -13.35 -6.37 -6.94
N ASN A 113 -12.06 -6.57 -6.72
CA ASN A 113 -11.49 -7.76 -6.12
C ASN A 113 -10.96 -7.42 -4.74
N ASP A 114 -11.72 -7.79 -3.72
CA ASP A 114 -11.31 -7.58 -2.34
C ASP A 114 -10.20 -8.57 -1.95
N ARG A 115 -9.01 -8.05 -1.66
CA ARG A 115 -7.84 -8.84 -1.23
C ARG A 115 -7.71 -8.91 0.29
N SER A 116 -8.58 -8.27 1.05
CA SER A 116 -8.64 -8.36 2.53
C SER A 116 -8.67 -9.80 3.03
N ALA A 117 -9.35 -10.68 2.29
CA ALA A 117 -9.43 -12.11 2.55
C ALA A 117 -8.06 -12.83 2.54
N GLN A 118 -7.06 -12.32 1.80
CA GLN A 118 -5.72 -12.95 1.75
C GLN A 118 -4.94 -12.82 3.05
N TYR A 119 -5.29 -11.83 3.86
CA TYR A 119 -4.72 -11.58 5.18
C TYR A 119 -5.83 -11.59 6.23
N ALA A 120 -6.85 -12.44 6.04
CA ALA A 120 -7.89 -12.67 7.04
C ALA A 120 -7.24 -13.12 8.37
N GLY A 121 -7.55 -12.40 9.44
CA GLY A 121 -6.94 -12.62 10.77
C GLY A 121 -5.79 -11.67 11.12
N TYR A 122 -5.36 -10.82 10.19
CA TYR A 122 -4.41 -9.75 10.41
C TYR A 122 -5.10 -8.39 10.30
N LYS A 123 -4.58 -7.39 11.00
CA LYS A 123 -5.19 -6.05 10.97
C LYS A 123 -5.10 -5.42 9.58
N ASP A 124 -3.90 -5.47 9.01
CA ASP A 124 -3.54 -4.82 7.75
C ASP A 124 -2.50 -5.65 6.99
N LEU A 125 -2.16 -5.24 5.76
CA LEU A 125 -1.23 -5.99 4.91
C LEU A 125 0.20 -5.96 5.47
N ASN A 126 0.57 -4.89 6.17
CA ASN A 126 1.86 -4.76 6.81
C ASN A 126 2.01 -5.71 8.02
N ASP A 127 0.98 -5.88 8.84
CA ASP A 127 0.94 -6.84 9.94
C ASP A 127 1.08 -8.27 9.41
N TYR A 128 0.37 -8.60 8.33
CA TYR A 128 0.53 -9.88 7.63
C TYR A 128 1.98 -10.12 7.20
N LEU A 129 2.62 -9.13 6.55
CA LEU A 129 4.02 -9.24 6.14
C LEU A 129 4.97 -9.40 7.35
N CYS A 130 4.76 -8.64 8.41
CA CYS A 130 5.58 -8.69 9.63
C CYS A 130 5.52 -10.07 10.29
N GLN A 131 4.32 -10.66 10.38
CA GLN A 131 4.15 -11.98 10.97
C GLN A 131 4.68 -13.09 10.06
N LYS A 132 4.51 -12.98 8.73
CA LYS A 132 5.10 -13.91 7.76
C LYS A 132 6.63 -13.93 7.82
N LYS A 133 7.26 -12.77 8.02
CA LYS A 133 8.72 -12.69 8.26
C LYS A 133 9.14 -13.33 9.58
N LYS A 134 8.35 -13.20 10.65
CA LYS A 134 8.64 -13.91 11.93
C LYS A 134 8.52 -15.43 11.81
N ALA A 135 7.63 -15.92 10.95
CA ALA A 135 7.45 -17.34 10.68
C ALA A 135 8.53 -17.94 9.75
N THR A 136 9.28 -17.10 9.02
CA THR A 136 10.38 -17.55 8.16
C THR A 136 11.69 -17.33 8.92
N PRO A 137 12.36 -18.36 9.45
CA PRO A 137 13.66 -18.16 10.09
C PRO A 137 14.62 -17.53 9.07
N GLU A 138 15.30 -16.48 9.52
CA GLU A 138 16.29 -15.74 8.75
C GLU A 138 17.26 -16.72 8.08
N VAL A 139 17.33 -16.68 6.75
CA VAL A 139 18.41 -17.32 6.02
C VAL A 139 19.70 -16.64 6.48
N LYS A 140 20.42 -17.29 7.40
CA LYS A 140 21.77 -16.92 7.82
C LYS A 140 22.57 -16.64 6.56
N LYS A 141 22.95 -15.37 6.35
CA LYS A 141 23.97 -15.02 5.37
C LYS A 141 25.23 -15.80 5.75
N LYS A 142 25.54 -16.89 5.03
CA LYS A 142 26.85 -17.53 5.11
C LYS A 142 27.86 -16.50 4.62
N SER A 143 28.61 -15.93 5.55
CA SER A 143 29.85 -15.24 5.27
C SER A 143 30.79 -16.22 4.56
N VAL A 144 30.98 -16.02 3.26
CA VAL A 144 32.01 -16.71 2.49
C VAL A 144 33.35 -16.15 2.98
N GLY A 145 34.01 -16.91 3.84
CA GLY A 145 35.39 -16.64 4.25
C GLY A 145 36.30 -16.79 3.05
N LEU A 146 36.83 -15.68 2.54
CA LEU A 146 37.90 -15.67 1.56
C LEU A 146 39.21 -15.95 2.32
N LYS A 147 39.65 -17.21 2.31
CA LYS A 147 41.02 -17.56 2.71
C LYS A 147 41.99 -17.02 1.65
N ARG A 148 42.95 -16.22 2.08
CA ARG A 148 44.23 -16.00 1.39
C ARG A 148 45.33 -16.62 2.24
#